data_AF-A0A1E2WCN6-F1
#
_entry.id   AF-A0A1E2WCN6-F1
#
_cell.length_a   1.000
_cell.length_b   1.000
_cell.length_c   1.000
_cell.angle_alpha   90.00
_cell.angle_beta   90.00
_cell.angle_gamma   90.00
#
_symmetry.space_group_name_H-M   'P 1'
#
loop_
_entity.id
_entity.type
_entity.pdbx_description
1 polymer ?
#
loop_
_entity_poly.entity_id
_entity_poly.type
_entity_poly.pdbx_seq_one_letter_code
_entity_poly.pdbx_strand_id
1 'polypeptide(L)' 'MKTDFDYPKKDLIGPVVFRPDFNNFETINANQAWSLFFTAGQDDKGLGQEVEFGRFFTNLLAAIGVTGILWAIYFSQL' A
#
# COMPACT_ATOMS: atom_id res chain seq x y z
N MET A 1 6.93 24.95 -14.37
CA MET A 1 7.22 23.74 -13.57
C MET A 1 8.00 22.78 -14.45
N LYS A 2 9.21 22.40 -14.05
CA LYS A 2 9.89 21.23 -14.62
C LYS A 2 9.42 20.05 -13.78
N THR A 3 8.70 19.14 -14.39
CA THR A 3 8.35 17.86 -13.76
C THR A 3 9.39 16.86 -14.22
N ASP A 4 9.90 16.02 -13.33
CA ASP A 4 10.82 14.90 -13.66
C ASP A 4 10.10 13.76 -14.41
N PHE A 5 9.08 14.13 -15.17
CA PHE A 5 8.10 13.28 -15.84
C PHE A 5 8.51 13.05 -17.29
N ASP A 6 9.80 12.81 -17.53
CA ASP A 6 10.29 12.46 -18.87
C ASP A 6 10.21 10.94 -19.08
N TYR A 7 9.00 10.40 -18.91
CA TYR A 7 8.73 8.98 -19.13
C TYR A 7 8.29 8.75 -20.57
N PRO A 8 8.85 7.76 -21.27
CA PRO A 8 8.32 7.32 -22.56
C PRO A 8 6.83 6.98 -22.42
N LYS A 9 5.97 7.48 -23.32
CA LYS A 9 4.51 7.26 -23.27
C LYS A 9 4.07 5.81 -23.04
N LYS A 10 4.87 4.84 -23.51
CA LYS A 10 4.65 3.40 -23.30
C LYS A 10 4.67 2.99 -21.82
N ASP A 11 5.45 3.68 -20.99
CA ASP A 11 5.63 3.38 -19.56
C ASP A 11 4.56 4.09 -18.69
N LEU A 12 3.77 4.99 -19.29
CA LEU A 12 2.59 5.61 -18.70
C LEU A 12 1.33 4.75 -18.85
N ILE A 13 1.33 3.80 -19.79
CA ILE A 13 0.19 2.93 -20.08
C ILE A 13 0.41 1.60 -19.35
N GLY A 14 0.08 1.57 -18.06
CA GLY A 14 0.12 0.36 -17.26
C GLY A 14 0.27 0.61 -15.77
N PRO A 15 0.11 -0.44 -14.94
CA PRO A 15 0.32 -0.39 -13.51
C PRO A 15 1.68 0.21 -13.14
N VAL A 16 1.73 1.07 -12.12
CA VAL A 16 2.97 1.69 -11.61
C VAL A 16 4.02 0.63 -11.27
N VAL A 17 3.61 -0.53 -10.78
CA VAL A 17 4.52 -1.62 -10.37
C VAL A 17 5.38 -2.19 -11.51
N PHE A 18 4.98 -1.98 -12.77
CA PHE A 18 5.74 -2.44 -13.94
C PHE A 18 6.62 -1.34 -14.57
N ARG A 19 6.60 -0.12 -14.01
CA ARG A 19 7.46 0.95 -14.51
C ARG A 19 8.92 0.61 -14.22
N PRO A 20 9.86 0.95 -15.13
CA PRO A 20 11.28 0.64 -14.95
C PRO A 20 11.84 1.11 -13.60
N ASP A 21 11.45 2.29 -13.14
CA ASP A 21 11.92 2.85 -11.88
C ASP A 21 11.44 2.03 -10.67
N PHE A 22 10.18 1.58 -10.70
CA PHE A 22 9.63 0.73 -9.65
C PHE A 22 10.28 -0.67 -9.64
N ASN A 23 10.60 -1.19 -10.82
CA ASN A 23 11.23 -2.50 -11.02
C ASN A 23 12.72 -2.54 -10.62
N ASN A 24 13.31 -1.43 -10.20
CA ASN A 24 14.68 -1.35 -9.69
C ASN A 24 14.75 -1.30 -8.15
N PHE A 25 13.90 -2.09 -7.48
CA PHE A 25 13.84 -2.16 -6.01
C PHE A 25 13.52 -0.81 -5.34
N GLU A 26 12.57 -0.07 -5.91
CA GLU A 26 12.09 1.18 -5.31
C GLU A 26 11.68 0.96 -3.84
N THR A 27 12.19 1.80 -2.95
CA THR A 27 11.85 1.71 -1.53
C THR A 27 10.51 2.39 -1.30
N ILE A 28 9.48 1.60 -1.00
CA ILE A 28 8.13 2.11 -0.73
C ILE A 28 7.86 2.25 0.77
N ASN A 29 7.07 3.26 1.13
CA ASN A 29 6.58 3.43 2.50
C ASN A 29 5.23 2.70 2.73
N ALA A 30 4.72 2.76 3.96
CA ALA A 30 3.47 2.10 4.33
C ALA A 30 2.26 2.60 3.52
N ASN A 31 2.15 3.90 3.26
CA ASN A 31 1.06 4.44 2.44
C ASN A 31 1.15 3.98 0.99
N GLN A 32 2.35 3.94 0.42
CA GLN A 32 2.55 3.45 -0.94
C GLN A 32 2.17 1.97 -1.04
N ALA A 33 2.57 1.14 -0.07
CA ALA A 33 2.16 -0.26 -0.02
C ALA A 33 0.63 -0.42 0.02
N TRP A 34 -0.06 0.36 0.86
CA TRP A 34 -1.52 0.35 0.93
C TRP A 34 -2.20 0.91 -0.32
N SER A 35 -1.61 1.94 -0.94
CA SER A 35 -2.11 2.51 -2.20
C SER A 35 -2.04 1.48 -3.31
N LEU A 36 -0.90 0.78 -3.44
CA LEU A 36 -0.74 -0.31 -4.41
C LEU A 36 -1.71 -1.45 -4.14
N PHE A 37 -1.95 -1.80 -2.88
CA PHE A 37 -2.93 -2.83 -2.53
C PHE A 37 -4.35 -2.45 -2.98
N PHE A 38 -4.84 -1.25 -2.64
CA PHE A 38 -6.20 -0.83 -2.99
C PHE A 38 -6.40 -0.54 -4.47
N THR A 39 -5.33 -0.18 -5.17
CA THR A 39 -5.38 0.16 -6.60
C THR A 39 -4.96 -1.00 -7.51
N ALA A 40 -4.73 -2.19 -6.94
CA ALA A 40 -4.21 -3.36 -7.66
C ALA A 40 -2.92 -3.04 -8.46
N GLY A 41 -2.02 -2.27 -7.86
CA GLY A 41 -0.72 -1.89 -8.43
C GLY A 41 -0.77 -0.74 -9.43
N GLN A 42 -1.94 -0.13 -9.65
CA GLN A 42 -2.12 0.94 -10.64
C GLN A 42 -1.54 2.27 -10.17
N ASP A 43 -1.59 2.55 -8.87
CA ASP A 43 -1.16 3.84 -8.32
C ASP A 43 -0.57 3.68 -6.91
N ASP A 44 0.68 4.10 -6.75
CA ASP A 44 1.41 4.10 -5.47
C ASP A 44 1.13 5.34 -4.62
N LYS A 45 0.44 6.36 -5.16
CA LYS A 45 0.18 7.64 -4.49
C LYS A 45 -1.30 7.87 -4.17
N GLY A 46 -2.16 6.86 -4.36
CA GLY A 46 -3.60 6.96 -4.13
C GLY A 46 -3.99 7.39 -2.71
N LEU A 47 -3.17 7.08 -1.70
CA LEU A 47 -3.35 7.51 -0.29
C LEU A 47 -2.47 8.70 0.11
N GLY A 48 -1.81 9.36 -0.84
CA GLY A 48 -0.83 10.40 -0.58
C GLY A 48 0.53 9.87 -0.13
N GLN A 49 1.48 10.79 0.08
CA GLN A 49 2.89 10.47 0.38
C GLN A 49 3.21 10.38 1.87
N GLU A 50 2.34 10.93 2.72
CA GLU A 50 2.48 10.84 4.19
C GLU A 50 2.34 9.40 4.67
N VAL A 51 2.69 9.08 5.91
CA VAL A 51 2.67 7.68 6.42
C VAL A 51 1.44 7.34 7.28
N GLU A 52 0.54 8.30 7.48
CA GLU A 52 -0.51 8.25 8.50
C GLU A 52 -1.60 7.21 8.17
N PHE A 53 -2.11 7.20 6.93
CA PHE A 53 -3.12 6.22 6.50
C PHE A 53 -2.60 4.79 6.56
N GLY A 54 -1.35 4.58 6.17
CA GLY A 54 -0.70 3.28 6.20
C GLY A 54 -0.50 2.78 7.62
N ARG A 55 -0.13 3.66 8.56
CA ARG A 55 -0.13 3.35 9.99
C ARG A 55 -1.53 3.01 10.49
N PHE A 56 -2.54 3.77 10.10
CA PHE A 56 -3.93 3.53 10.48
C PHE A 56 -4.42 2.15 10.03
N PHE A 57 -4.30 1.81 8.74
CA PHE A 57 -4.77 0.53 8.22
C PHE A 57 -4.01 -0.66 8.82
N THR A 58 -2.70 -0.51 9.00
CA THR A 58 -1.87 -1.55 9.63
C THR A 58 -2.31 -1.82 11.06
N ASN A 59 -2.50 -0.78 11.87
CA ASN A 59 -2.95 -0.92 13.25
C ASN A 59 -4.38 -1.43 13.34
N LEU A 60 -5.26 -1.03 12.41
CA LEU A 60 -6.63 -1.53 12.34
C LEU A 60 -6.67 -3.04 12.09
N LEU A 61 -5.92 -3.54 11.11
CA LEU A 61 -5.83 -4.98 10.85
C LEU A 61 -5.25 -5.74 12.05
N ALA A 62 -4.21 -5.19 12.69
CA ALA A 62 -3.64 -5.79 13.90
C ALA A 62 -4.68 -5.87 15.02
N ALA A 63 -5.46 -4.81 15.24
CA ALA A 63 -6.52 -4.78 16.25
C ALA A 63 -7.63 -5.81 15.95
N ILE A 64 -8.05 -5.93 14.69
CA ILE A 64 -9.03 -6.95 14.27
C ILE A 64 -8.48 -8.36 14.54
N GLY A 65 -7.22 -8.63 14.15
CA GLY A 65 -6.58 -9.92 14.36
C GLY A 65 -6.47 -10.29 15.84
N VAL A 66 -5.95 -9.38 16.68
CA VAL A 66 -5.81 -9.60 18.12
C VAL A 66 -7.17 -9.81 18.78
N THR A 67 -8.15 -8.97 18.47
CA THR A 67 -9.50 -9.08 19.04
C THR A 67 -10.17 -10.39 18.62
N GLY A 68 -10.04 -10.78 17.34
CA GLY A 68 -10.58 -12.04 16.83
C GLY A 68 -9.96 -13.27 17.48
N ILE A 69 -8.64 -13.26 17.71
CA ILE A 69 -7.94 -14.34 18.42
C ILE A 69 -8.41 -14.44 19.87
N LEU A 70 -8.47 -13.31 20.59
CA LEU A 70 -8.94 -13.30 21.98
C LEU A 70 -10.39 -13.78 22.11
N TRP A 71 -11.26 -13.34 21.19
CA TRP A 71 -12.64 -13.81 21.10
C TRP A 71 -12.71 -15.32 20.87
N ALA A 72 -11.97 -15.84 19.89
CA ALA A 72 -11.95 -17.26 19.58
C ALA A 72 -11.47 -18.10 20.78
N ILE A 73 -10.42 -17.66 21.47
CA ILE A 73 -9.92 -18.33 22.68
C ILE A 73 -11.01 -18.35 23.77
N TYR A 74 -11.61 -17.19 24.09
CA TYR A 74 -12.61 -17.08 25.14
C TYR A 74 -13.82 -18.00 24.91
N PHE A 75 -14.37 -17.99 23.70
CA PHE A 75 -15.56 -18.81 23.39
C PHE A 75 -15.25 -20.27 23.10
N SER A 76 -13.99 -20.63 22.80
CA SER A 76 -13.60 -22.04 22.68
C SER A 76 -13.48 -22.76 24.03
N GLN A 77 -13.43 -22.01 25.14
CA GLN A 77 -13.31 -22.54 26.51
C GLN A 77 -14.64 -22.53 27.27
N LEU A 78 -15.74 -22.13 26.62
CA LEU A 78 -17.09 -21.98 27.17
C LEU A 78 -17.97 -23.14 26.70
#